data_AF-A0A1G8AG77-F1
#
_entry.id   AF-A0A1G8AG77-F1
#
_cell.length_a   1.000
_cell.length_b   1.000
_cell.length_c   1.000
_cell.angle_alpha   90.00
_cell.angle_beta   90.00
_cell.angle_gamma   90.00
#
_symmetry.space_group_name_H-M   'P 1'
#
loop_
_entity.id
_entity.type
_entity.pdbx_description
1 polymer ?
#
loop_
_entity_poly.entity_id
_entity_poly.type
_entity_poly.pdbx_seq_one_letter_code
_entity_poly.pdbx_strand_id
1 'polypeptide(L)'
;MKKKSYKITFSMQEGYAPGAKIHRISTAERIIKDWLTERLRKEEPIVTGLLQQGTLFFPANDAISASPTAIFTGELSEPKDMKRSNKEVKNTLRSLAALLKDRLKQESVFIVYREKNWCV
;
A
#
# COMPACT_ATOMS: atom_id res chain seq x y z
N MET A 1 7.91 -24.04 0.83
CA MET A 1 8.14 -22.74 1.50
C MET A 1 6.95 -21.84 1.20
N LYS A 2 6.20 -21.34 2.20
CA LYS A 2 5.02 -20.49 1.93
C LYS A 2 5.48 -19.15 1.34
N LYS A 3 4.93 -18.74 0.18
CA LYS A 3 5.21 -17.47 -0.48
C LYS A 3 5.00 -16.29 0.48
N LYS A 4 5.94 -15.35 0.51
CA LYS A 4 5.85 -14.09 1.27
C LYS A 4 5.29 -12.97 0.38
N SER A 5 4.13 -13.23 -0.21
CA SER A 5 3.43 -12.25 -1.05
C SER A 5 2.70 -11.23 -0.18
N TYR A 6 2.64 -9.99 -0.66
CA TYR A 6 1.96 -8.90 0.02
C TYR A 6 1.18 -8.03 -0.97
N LYS A 7 0.19 -7.31 -0.45
CA LYS A 7 -0.63 -6.33 -1.18
C LYS A 7 -0.92 -5.15 -0.25
N ILE A 8 -0.72 -3.92 -0.73
CA ILE A 8 -1.16 -2.69 -0.08
C ILE A 8 -2.21 -2.05 -0.99
N THR A 9 -3.41 -1.81 -0.48
CA THR A 9 -4.53 -1.22 -1.22
C THR A 9 -4.95 0.08 -0.54
N PHE A 10 -5.05 1.16 -1.33
CA PHE A 10 -5.38 2.50 -0.86
C PHE A 10 -6.21 3.24 -1.90
N SER A 11 -7.13 4.10 -1.45
CA SER A 11 -7.85 4.99 -2.37
C SER A 11 -6.94 6.12 -2.83
N MET A 12 -7.25 6.65 -4.00
CA MET A 12 -6.63 7.86 -4.54
C MET A 12 -7.46 9.11 -4.21
N GLN A 13 -8.63 8.96 -3.61
CA GLN A 13 -9.50 10.06 -3.16
C GLN A 13 -9.22 10.35 -1.69
N GLU A 14 -9.04 11.62 -1.31
CA GLU A 14 -8.89 12.03 0.10
C GLU A 14 -10.16 11.67 0.90
N GLY A 15 -10.03 10.95 2.02
CA GLY A 15 -11.16 10.51 2.85
C GLY A 15 -12.28 9.77 2.09
N TYR A 16 -13.51 9.81 2.63
CA TYR A 16 -14.70 9.21 2.00
C TYR A 16 -15.74 10.21 1.52
N ALA A 17 -15.49 11.52 1.68
CA ALA A 17 -16.47 12.55 1.36
C ALA A 17 -16.73 12.63 -0.16
N PRO A 18 -17.99 12.78 -0.60
CA PRO A 18 -18.32 13.05 -2.00
C PRO A 18 -17.58 14.30 -2.51
N GLY A 19 -17.01 14.23 -3.71
CA GLY A 19 -16.30 15.35 -4.33
C GLY A 19 -14.92 15.66 -3.73
N ALA A 20 -14.42 14.82 -2.81
CA ALA A 20 -13.09 14.98 -2.28
C ALA A 20 -12.02 14.87 -3.37
N LYS A 21 -10.85 15.47 -3.10
CA LYS A 21 -9.76 15.55 -4.07
C LYS A 21 -9.28 14.16 -4.48
N ILE A 22 -9.22 13.92 -5.79
CA ILE A 22 -8.65 12.71 -6.37
C ILE A 22 -7.20 12.99 -6.80
N HIS A 23 -6.27 12.25 -6.24
CA HIS A 23 -4.86 12.28 -6.61
C HIS A 23 -4.60 11.49 -7.90
N ARG A 24 -3.66 11.96 -8.72
CA ARG A 24 -3.14 11.18 -9.86
C ARG A 24 -2.25 10.05 -9.35
N ILE A 25 -2.19 8.94 -10.08
CA ILE A 25 -1.32 7.78 -9.73
C ILE A 25 0.16 8.16 -9.58
N SER A 26 0.65 9.14 -10.35
CA SER A 26 2.01 9.69 -10.22
C SER A 26 2.30 10.29 -8.84
N THR A 27 1.26 10.68 -8.08
CA THR A 27 1.42 11.09 -6.68
C THR A 27 1.84 9.91 -5.81
N ALA A 28 1.19 8.75 -5.97
CA ALA A 28 1.53 7.54 -5.24
C ALA A 28 2.91 7.00 -5.67
N GLU A 29 3.22 7.04 -6.96
CA GLU A 29 4.54 6.70 -7.50
C GLU A 29 5.64 7.53 -6.82
N ARG A 30 5.48 8.86 -6.75
CA ARG A 30 6.44 9.73 -6.08
C ARG A 30 6.59 9.39 -4.60
N ILE A 31 5.49 9.19 -3.87
CA ILE A 31 5.53 8.82 -2.43
C ILE A 31 6.32 7.52 -2.23
N ILE A 32 6.06 6.50 -3.06
CA ILE A 32 6.76 5.21 -3.00
C ILE A 32 8.25 5.38 -3.32
N LYS A 33 8.59 6.17 -4.35
CA LYS A 33 9.98 6.44 -4.75
C LYS A 33 10.74 7.18 -3.66
N ASP A 34 10.14 8.19 -3.04
CA ASP A 34 10.73 8.94 -1.93
C ASP A 34 10.97 8.02 -0.73
N TRP A 35 10.00 7.16 -0.40
CA TRP A 35 10.13 6.17 0.68
C TRP A 35 11.26 5.16 0.43
N LEU A 36 11.36 4.62 -0.80
CA LEU A 36 12.43 3.71 -1.19
C LEU A 36 13.79 4.40 -1.10
N THR A 37 13.89 5.63 -1.62
CA THR A 37 15.13 6.41 -1.64
C THR A 37 15.64 6.69 -0.23
N GLU A 38 14.76 7.12 0.67
CA GLU A 38 15.13 7.41 2.06
C GLU A 38 15.55 6.14 2.82
N ARG A 39 14.89 5.00 2.57
CA ARG A 39 15.28 3.74 3.19
C ARG A 39 16.60 3.21 2.67
N LEU A 40 16.85 3.30 1.36
CA LEU A 40 18.14 2.95 0.77
C LEU A 40 19.27 3.76 1.40
N ARG A 41 19.09 5.07 1.55
CA ARG A 41 20.07 5.97 2.18
C ARG A 41 20.37 5.60 3.64
N LYS A 42 19.39 5.05 4.37
CA LYS A 42 19.50 4.65 5.78
C LYS A 42 19.83 3.17 5.98
N GLU A 43 20.04 2.42 4.89
CA GLU A 43 20.20 0.96 4.92
C GLU A 43 19.03 0.24 5.64
N GLU A 44 17.82 0.80 5.56
CA GLU A 44 16.62 0.22 6.16
C GLU A 44 15.99 -0.86 5.26
N PRO A 45 15.25 -1.83 5.83
CA PRO A 45 14.56 -2.84 5.04
C PRO A 45 13.55 -2.24 4.04
N ILE A 46 13.57 -2.71 2.80
CA ILE A 46 12.65 -2.27 1.72
C ILE A 46 11.71 -3.40 1.30
N VAL A 47 10.75 -3.09 0.43
CA VAL A 47 9.97 -4.09 -0.31
C VAL A 47 9.87 -3.66 -1.78
N THR A 48 9.95 -4.62 -2.70
CA THR A 48 9.83 -4.38 -4.14
C THR A 48 8.47 -4.87 -4.62
N GLY A 49 7.78 -4.04 -5.40
CA GLY A 49 6.45 -4.37 -5.90
C GLY A 49 6.06 -3.59 -7.14
N LEU A 50 4.94 -4.01 -7.71
CA LEU A 50 4.25 -3.39 -8.82
C LEU A 50 3.17 -2.44 -8.27
N LEU A 51 3.12 -1.21 -8.80
CA LEU A 51 2.03 -0.28 -8.57
C LEU A 51 1.02 -0.39 -9.73
N GLN A 52 -0.25 -0.64 -9.40
CA GLN A 52 -1.34 -0.71 -10.38
C GLN A 52 -2.47 0.24 -9.96
N GLN A 53 -3.03 0.96 -10.93
CA GLN A 53 -4.24 1.75 -10.74
C GLN A 53 -5.47 0.92 -11.11
N GLY A 54 -6.58 1.15 -10.42
CA GLY A 54 -7.86 0.55 -10.74
C GLY A 54 -9.03 1.31 -10.10
N THR A 55 -10.18 0.65 -10.10
CA THR A 55 -11.43 1.16 -9.53
C THR A 55 -11.97 0.13 -8.55
N LEU A 56 -12.23 0.55 -7.31
CA LEU A 56 -12.90 -0.28 -6.31
C LEU A 56 -14.41 -0.04 -6.38
N PHE A 57 -15.18 -1.09 -6.62
CA PHE A 57 -16.64 -1.06 -6.54
C PHE A 57 -17.09 -1.58 -5.17
N PHE A 58 -18.06 -0.91 -4.55
CA PHE A 58 -18.59 -1.28 -3.24
C PHE A 58 -20.03 -0.78 -3.06
N PRO A 59 -20.85 -1.44 -2.22
CA PRO A 59 -22.19 -0.97 -1.90
C PRO A 59 -22.13 0.28 -1.00
N ALA A 60 -22.98 1.27 -1.28
CA ALA A 60 -23.21 2.43 -0.42
C ALA A 60 -24.66 2.90 -0.55
N ASN A 61 -25.41 2.91 0.56
CA ASN A 61 -26.78 3.43 0.68
C ASN A 61 -27.68 3.09 -0.54
N ASP A 62 -27.96 1.80 -0.74
CA ASP A 62 -28.81 1.26 -1.81
C ASP A 62 -28.31 1.44 -3.26
N ALA A 63 -27.06 1.90 -3.45
CA ALA A 63 -26.41 2.00 -4.75
C ALA A 63 -25.03 1.34 -4.77
N ILE A 64 -24.51 1.05 -5.97
CA ILE A 64 -23.11 0.67 -6.17
C ILE A 64 -22.29 1.95 -6.36
N SER A 65 -21.33 2.16 -5.48
CA SER A 65 -20.33 3.21 -5.57
C SER A 65 -19.03 2.69 -6.15
N ALA A 66 -18.24 3.61 -6.71
CA ALA A 66 -16.93 3.32 -7.26
C ALA A 66 -15.91 4.37 -6.77
N SER A 67 -14.70 3.94 -6.40
CA SER A 67 -13.63 4.84 -5.95
C SER A 67 -12.32 4.53 -6.69
N PRO A 68 -11.61 5.56 -7.20
CA PRO A 68 -10.29 5.38 -7.80
C PRO A 68 -9.32 4.83 -6.74
N THR A 69 -8.67 3.73 -7.06
CA THR A 69 -7.86 2.95 -6.11
C THR A 69 -6.52 2.61 -6.73
N ALA A 70 -5.50 2.43 -5.89
CA ALA A 70 -4.24 1.84 -6.30
C ALA A 70 -3.86 0.65 -5.42
N ILE A 71 -3.09 -0.26 -6.02
CA ILE A 71 -2.60 -1.47 -5.41
C ILE A 71 -1.08 -1.52 -5.61
N PHE A 72 -0.34 -1.59 -4.51
CA PHE A 72 1.09 -1.91 -4.51
C PHE A 72 1.29 -3.36 -4.05
N THR A 73 1.73 -4.24 -4.94
CA THR A 73 1.77 -5.69 -4.72
C THR A 73 3.12 -6.28 -5.07
N GLY A 74 3.57 -7.30 -4.33
CA GLY A 74 4.88 -7.91 -4.57
C GLY A 74 5.05 -9.25 -3.88
N GLU A 75 6.15 -9.93 -4.20
CA GLU A 75 6.57 -11.17 -3.56
C GLU A 75 8.01 -11.05 -3.08
N LEU A 76 8.24 -11.33 -1.80
CA LEU A 76 9.56 -11.44 -1.21
C LEU A 76 10.13 -12.82 -1.53
N SER A 77 10.91 -12.93 -2.61
CA SER A 77 11.43 -14.20 -3.14
C SER A 77 12.96 -14.33 -3.07
N GLU A 78 13.69 -13.24 -2.88
CA GLU A 78 15.16 -13.29 -2.78
C GLU A 78 15.62 -13.98 -1.48
N PRO A 79 16.77 -14.67 -1.47
CA PRO A 79 17.28 -15.35 -0.27
C PRO A 79 17.40 -14.43 0.95
N LYS A 80 17.79 -13.16 0.74
CA LYS A 80 17.89 -12.16 1.81
C LYS A 80 16.51 -11.84 2.41
N ASP A 81 15.48 -11.74 1.58
CA ASP A 81 14.11 -11.45 2.03
C ASP A 81 13.46 -12.66 2.70
N MET A 82 13.82 -13.86 2.26
CA MET A 82 13.36 -15.09 2.89
C MET A 82 13.88 -15.25 4.32
N LYS A 83 15.07 -14.72 4.63
CA LYS A 83 15.62 -14.68 6.00
C LYS A 83 14.93 -13.67 6.93
N ARG A 84 14.25 -12.66 6.39
CA ARG A 84 13.58 -11.62 7.19
C ARG A 84 12.44 -12.18 8.03
N SER A 85 12.35 -11.76 9.28
CA SER A 85 11.26 -12.18 10.17
C SER A 85 9.92 -11.62 9.69
N ASN A 86 8.82 -12.32 10.00
CA ASN A 86 7.48 -11.80 9.68
C ASN A 86 7.21 -10.45 10.38
N LYS A 87 7.80 -10.22 11.56
CA LYS A 87 7.67 -8.95 12.30
C LYS A 87 8.31 -7.81 11.51
N GLU A 88 9.51 -8.03 10.99
CA GLU A 88 10.22 -7.02 10.19
C GLU A 88 9.50 -6.69 8.89
N VAL A 89 9.01 -7.72 8.17
CA VAL A 89 8.23 -7.51 6.93
C VAL A 89 6.96 -6.71 7.23
N LYS A 90 6.21 -7.08 8.29
CA LYS A 90 5.02 -6.34 8.71
C LYS A 90 5.31 -4.88 9.06
N ASN A 91 6.42 -4.62 9.77
CA ASN A 91 6.84 -3.27 10.11
C ASN A 91 7.22 -2.46 8.87
N THR A 92 7.87 -3.10 7.90
CA THR A 92 8.23 -2.47 6.61
C THR A 92 6.99 -2.10 5.81
N LEU A 93 6.01 -3.02 5.69
CA LEU A 93 4.74 -2.76 5.02
C LEU A 93 3.92 -1.68 5.72
N ARG A 94 3.90 -1.68 7.06
CA ARG A 94 3.23 -0.66 7.87
C ARG A 94 3.85 0.73 7.66
N SER A 95 5.17 0.81 7.56
CA SER A 95 5.89 2.07 7.29
C SER A 95 5.45 2.70 5.96
N LEU A 96 5.42 1.91 4.88
CA LEU A 96 4.95 2.41 3.59
C LEU A 96 3.46 2.78 3.61
N ALA A 97 2.62 1.93 4.20
CA ALA A 97 1.19 2.20 4.31
C ALA A 97 0.86 3.45 5.13
N ALA A 98 1.58 3.69 6.24
CA ALA A 98 1.43 4.89 7.05
C ALA A 98 1.78 6.15 6.26
N LEU A 99 2.87 6.11 5.48
CA LEU A 99 3.26 7.24 4.64
C LEU A 99 2.22 7.49 3.53
N LEU A 100 1.73 6.44 2.87
CA LEU A 100 0.66 6.57 1.88
C LEU A 100 -0.61 7.15 2.50
N LYS A 101 -0.98 6.69 3.69
CA LYS A 101 -2.14 7.18 4.44
C LYS A 101 -2.04 8.68 4.69
N ASP A 102 -0.92 9.13 5.26
CA ASP A 102 -0.68 10.53 5.58
C ASP A 102 -0.68 11.40 4.32
N ARG A 103 0.13 11.02 3.31
CA ARG A 103 0.38 11.86 2.14
C ARG A 103 -0.77 11.90 1.14
N LEU A 104 -1.67 10.92 1.18
CA LEU A 104 -2.91 10.88 0.40
C LEU A 104 -4.15 11.21 1.25
N LYS A 105 -3.98 11.57 2.54
CA LYS A 105 -5.07 11.85 3.49
C LYS A 105 -6.15 10.78 3.53
N GLN A 106 -5.72 9.53 3.67
CA GLN A 106 -6.61 8.38 3.74
C GLN A 106 -7.03 8.12 5.18
N GLU A 107 -8.27 7.68 5.38
CA GLU A 107 -8.72 7.19 6.68
C GLU A 107 -8.16 5.79 6.99
N SER A 108 -7.94 4.98 5.95
CA SER A 108 -7.38 3.63 6.07
C SER A 108 -6.57 3.23 4.84
N VAL A 109 -5.45 2.54 5.07
CA VAL A 109 -4.69 1.83 4.03
C VAL A 109 -4.63 0.34 4.39
N PHE A 110 -5.10 -0.52 3.50
CA PHE A 110 -5.23 -1.95 3.76
C PHE A 110 -3.98 -2.71 3.34
N ILE A 111 -3.51 -3.61 4.20
CA ILE A 111 -2.39 -4.49 3.93
C ILE A 111 -2.86 -5.94 4.01
N VAL A 112 -2.48 -6.74 3.03
CA VAL A 112 -2.51 -8.20 3.07
C VAL A 112 -1.08 -8.70 3.03
N TYR A 113 -0.70 -9.58 3.95
CA TYR A 113 0.58 -10.28 3.93
C TYR A 113 0.35 -11.73 4.33
N ARG A 114 0.65 -12.64 3.40
CA ARG A 114 0.29 -14.06 3.51
C ARG A 114 -1.22 -14.19 3.75
N GLU A 115 -1.63 -14.84 4.84
CA GLU A 115 -3.04 -15.08 5.19
C GLU A 115 -3.59 -14.04 6.18
N LYS A 116 -2.86 -12.95 6.45
CA LYS A 116 -3.26 -11.93 7.42
C LYS A 116 -3.54 -10.61 6.71
N ASN A 117 -4.62 -9.96 7.10
CA ASN A 117 -4.97 -8.60 6.69
C ASN A 117 -5.08 -7.67 7.90
N TRP A 118 -4.79 -6.39 7.70
CA TRP A 118 -5.00 -5.30 8.66
C TRP A 118 -5.00 -3.97 7.93
N CYS A 119 -5.47 -2.90 8.57
CA CYS A 119 -5.31 -1.53 8.05
C CYS A 119 -4.35 -0.70 8.92
N VAL A 120 -3.86 0.38 8.34
CA VAL A 120 -3.14 1.47 9.00
C VAL A 120 -3.97 2.72 8.92
#